data_AF-A0A7C7VHY2-F1
#
_entry.id   AF-A0A7C7VHY2-F1
#
_cell.length_a   1.000
_cell.length_b   1.000
_cell.length_c   1.000
_cell.angle_alpha   90.00
_cell.angle_beta   90.00
_cell.angle_gamma   90.00
#
_symmetry.space_group_name_H-M   'P 1'
#
loop_
_entity.id
_entity.type
_entity.pdbx_description
1 polymer ?
#
loop_
_entity_poly.entity_id
_entity_poly.type
_entity_poly.pdbx_seq_one_letter_code
_entity_poly.pdbx_strand_id
1 'polypeptide(L)' 'MRRAVIELILTAAPGGGFVLSTGGSIHDANCYDNVMTFIQTALEFGTYPIHKKRLKAELKKIEVQGDRK' A
#
# COMPACT_ATOMS: atom_id res chain seq x y z
N MET A 1 1.96 7.26 2.07
CA MET A 1 1.04 6.44 1.26
C MET A 1 1.44 4.96 1.17
N ARG A 2 2.65 4.61 0.70
CA ARG A 2 3.10 3.21 0.53
C ARG A 2 2.85 2.30 1.74
N ARG A 3 3.20 2.77 2.95
CA ARG A 3 2.91 2.09 4.23
C ARG A 3 1.44 1.70 4.38
N ALA A 4 0.53 2.66 4.20
CA ALA A 4 -0.91 2.45 4.39
C ALA A 4 -1.48 1.40 3.44
N VAL A 5 -1.03 1.37 2.17
CA VAL A 5 -1.46 0.36 1.20
C VAL A 5 -0.98 -1.04 1.59
N ILE A 6 0.27 -1.17 2.04
CA ILE A 6 0.85 -2.43 2.50
C ILE A 6 0.08 -2.96 3.73
N GLU A 7 -0.20 -2.10 4.71
CA GLU A 7 -0.98 -2.44 5.90
C GLU A 7 -2.41 -2.87 5.53
N LEU A 8 -3.04 -2.18 4.57
CA LEU A 8 -4.37 -2.54 4.07
C LEU A 8 -4.39 -3.90 3.39
N ILE A 9 -3.43 -4.20 2.50
CA ILE A 9 -3.35 -5.51 1.83
C ILE A 9 -3.15 -6.63 2.87
N LEU A 10 -2.28 -6.42 3.86
CA LEU A 10 -2.03 -7.40 4.92
C LEU A 10 -3.26 -7.67 5.77
N THR A 11 -4.08 -6.63 6.02
CA THR A 11 -5.26 -6.72 6.88
C THR A 11 -6.48 -7.25 6.14
N ALA A 12 -6.84 -6.64 5.01
CA ALA A 12 -8.09 -6.88 4.30
C ALA A 12 -7.98 -7.95 3.21
N ALA A 13 -6.77 -8.19 2.67
CA ALA A 13 -6.55 -9.06 1.52
C ALA A 13 -5.43 -10.12 1.72
N PRO A 14 -5.24 -10.76 2.89
CA PRO A 14 -4.12 -11.67 3.13
C PRO A 14 -4.15 -12.96 2.26
N GLY A 15 -5.26 -13.24 1.59
CA GLY A 15 -5.45 -14.32 0.62
C GLY A 15 -5.83 -13.84 -0.79
N GLY A 16 -5.85 -12.53 -1.04
CA GLY A 16 -6.43 -11.93 -2.25
C GLY A 16 -7.95 -11.74 -2.15
N GLY A 17 -8.62 -11.51 -3.30
CA GLY A 17 -10.09 -11.39 -3.38
C GLY A 17 -10.65 -10.02 -2.95
N PHE A 18 -9.80 -9.02 -2.78
CA PHE A 18 -10.18 -7.68 -2.36
C PHE A 18 -9.92 -6.67 -3.49
N VAL A 19 -10.91 -5.83 -3.78
CA VAL A 19 -10.76 -4.72 -4.73
C VAL A 19 -10.41 -3.47 -3.94
N LEU A 20 -9.21 -2.94 -4.21
CA LEU A 20 -8.69 -1.74 -3.56
C LEU A 20 -9.28 -0.48 -4.20
N SER A 21 -9.87 0.40 -3.40
CA SER A 21 -10.41 1.69 -3.83
C SER A 21 -10.19 2.77 -2.77
N THR A 22 -10.52 4.01 -3.11
CA THR A 22 -10.63 5.11 -2.14
C THR A 22 -12.03 5.12 -1.52
N GLY A 23 -12.14 5.58 -0.27
CA GLY A 23 -13.43 5.71 0.43
C GLY A 23 -14.33 6.84 -0.11
N GLY A 24 -13.83 7.64 -1.05
CA GLY A 24 -14.54 8.73 -1.72
C GLY A 24 -13.73 9.27 -2.90
N SER A 25 -14.27 10.24 -3.62
CA SER A 25 -13.59 10.87 -4.75
C SER A 25 -12.39 11.71 -4.30
N ILE A 26 -11.29 11.61 -5.04
CA ILE A 26 -10.13 12.48 -4.87
C ILE A 26 -10.37 13.75 -5.68
N HIS A 27 -10.36 14.90 -5.02
CA HIS A 27 -10.57 16.21 -5.65
C HIS A 27 -9.38 17.18 -5.50
N ASP A 28 -8.42 16.87 -4.62
CA ASP A 28 -7.25 17.71 -4.38
C ASP A 28 -6.12 17.36 -5.37
N ALA A 29 -5.72 18.32 -6.20
CA ALA A 29 -4.64 18.14 -7.16
C ALA A 29 -3.27 17.93 -6.48
N ASN A 30 -3.08 18.45 -5.27
CA ASN A 30 -1.79 18.33 -4.55
C ASN A 30 -1.49 16.90 -4.09
N CYS A 31 -2.47 16.01 -4.12
CA CYS A 31 -2.27 14.62 -3.74
C CYS A 31 -1.83 13.70 -4.90
N TYR A 32 -1.54 14.25 -6.10
CA TYR A 32 -1.15 13.47 -7.28
C TYR A 32 -0.09 12.40 -6.96
N ASP A 33 1.02 12.77 -6.31
CA ASP A 33 2.09 11.83 -5.97
C ASP A 33 1.64 10.74 -5.01
N ASN A 34 0.72 11.07 -4.08
CA ASN A 34 0.12 10.08 -3.20
C ASN A 34 -0.76 9.10 -3.99
N VAL A 35 -1.58 9.59 -4.92
CA VAL A 35 -2.42 8.74 -5.78
C VAL A 35 -1.57 7.82 -6.64
N MET A 36 -0.52 8.35 -7.27
CA MET A 36 0.40 7.54 -8.07
C MET A 36 1.12 6.50 -7.21
N THR A 37 1.57 6.88 -6.01
CA THR A 37 2.18 5.94 -5.04
C THR A 37 1.19 4.85 -4.63
N PHE A 38 -0.08 5.19 -4.43
CA PHE A 38 -1.15 4.25 -4.11
C PHE A 38 -1.33 3.20 -5.21
N ILE A 39 -1.49 3.64 -6.46
CA ILE A 39 -1.67 2.77 -7.63
C ILE A 39 -0.44 1.86 -7.81
N GLN A 40 0.76 2.44 -7.79
CA GLN A 40 2.00 1.68 -7.97
C GLN A 40 2.22 0.64 -6.88
N THR A 41 1.96 0.99 -5.62
CA THR A 41 2.10 0.05 -4.50
C THR A 41 1.08 -1.09 -4.61
N ALA A 42 -0.15 -0.78 -5.03
CA ALA A 42 -1.18 -1.79 -5.26
C ALA A 42 -0.79 -2.76 -6.39
N LEU A 43 -0.23 -2.27 -7.48
CA LEU A 43 0.27 -3.13 -8.57
C LEU A 43 1.47 -3.97 -8.13
N GLU A 44 2.37 -3.39 -7.35
CA GLU A 44 3.59 -4.06 -6.92
C GLU A 44 3.33 -5.20 -5.92
N PHE A 45 2.40 -5.01 -4.97
CA PHE A 45 2.18 -5.95 -3.86
C PHE A 45 0.78 -6.54 -3.77
N GLY A 46 -0.19 -6.01 -4.50
CA GLY A 46 -1.57 -6.50 -4.55
C GLY A 46 -1.83 -7.54 -5.64
N THR A 47 -0.82 -7.88 -6.45
CA THR A 47 -0.91 -8.95 -7.45
C THR A 47 -0.98 -10.32 -6.78
N TYR A 48 -1.88 -11.16 -7.28
CA TYR A 48 -2.02 -12.52 -6.78
C TYR A 48 -0.91 -13.43 -7.34
N PRO A 49 -0.30 -14.32 -6.53
CA PRO A 49 -0.58 -14.57 -5.12
C PRO A 49 0.01 -13.52 -4.18
N ILE A 50 -0.73 -13.21 -3.09
CA ILE A 50 -0.29 -12.19 -2.11
C ILE A 50 0.92 -12.69 -1.31
N HIS A 51 2.09 -12.10 -1.58
CA HIS A 51 3.35 -12.46 -0.96
C HIS A 51 3.56 -11.80 0.42
N LYS A 52 2.87 -12.31 1.45
CA LYS A 52 2.89 -11.79 2.83
C LYS A 52 4.29 -11.55 3.42
N LYS A 53 5.25 -12.45 3.14
CA LYS A 53 6.64 -12.30 3.64
C LYS A 53 7.31 -11.03 3.07
N ARG A 54 7.11 -10.76 1.78
CA ARG A 54 7.66 -9.58 1.09
C ARG A 54 7.04 -8.29 1.61
N LEU A 55 5.72 -8.27 1.78
CA LEU A 55 4.97 -7.15 2.36
C LEU A 55 5.48 -6.79 3.77
N LYS A 56 5.65 -7.78 4.66
CA LYS A 56 6.18 -7.57 6.02
C LYS A 56 7.63 -7.04 6.02
N ALA A 57 8.47 -7.56 5.12
CA ALA A 57 9.84 -7.09 4.98
C ALA A 57 9.89 -5.62 4.53
N GLU A 58 9.03 -5.24 3.58
CA GLU A 58 8.95 -3.86 3.10
C GLU A 58 8.41 -2.92 4.18
N LEU A 59 7.38 -3.33 4.93
CA LEU A 59 6.85 -2.55 6.05
C LEU A 59 7.95 -2.24 7.08
N LYS A 60 8.74 -3.26 7.45
CA LYS A 60 9.86 -3.11 8.38
C LYS A 60 10.93 -2.12 7.87
N LYS A 61 11.22 -2.11 6.57
CA LYS A 61 12.16 -1.12 5.99
C LYS A 61 11.62 0.30 6.13
N ILE A 62 10.33 0.50 5.86
CA ILE A 62 9.69 1.81 5.93
C ILE A 62 9.69 2.34 7.37
N GLU A 63 9.42 1.48 8.36
CA GLU A 63 9.48 1.85 9.78
C GLU A 63 10.89 2.31 10.19
N VAL A 64 11.93 1.54 9.84
CA VAL A 64 13.34 1.87 10.13
C VAL A 64 13.79 3.18 9.44
N GLN A 65 13.17 3.54 8.32
CA GLN A 65 13.47 4.75 7.57
C GLN A 65 12.70 5.97 8.11
N GLY A 66 11.54 5.74 8.73
CA GLY A 66 10.74 6.77 9.42
C GLY A 66 11.32 7.21 10.76
N ASP A 67 11.99 6.31 11.50
CA ASP A 67 12.63 6.60 12.79
C ASP A 67 13.95 7.41 12.68
N ARG A 68 14.42 7.72 11.46
CA ARG A 68 15.61 8.56 11.22
C ARG A 68 15.29 10.03 10.92
N LYS A 69 14.14 10.53 11.37
CA LYS A 69 13.75 11.94 11.25
C LYS A 69 13.50 12.58 12.59
#